data_AF-A0A800K409-F1
#
_entry.id   AF-A0A800K409-F1
#
_cell.length_a   1.000
_cell.length_b   1.000
_cell.length_c   1.000
_cell.angle_alpha   90.00
_cell.angle_beta   90.00
_cell.angle_gamma   90.00
#
_symmetry.space_group_name_H-M   'P 1'
#
loop_
_entity.id
_entity.type
_entity.pdbx_description
1 polymer ?
#
loop_
_entity_poly.entity_id
_entity_poly.type
_entity_poly.pdbx_seq_one_letter_code
_entity_poly.pdbx_strand_id
1 'polypeptide(L)'
;MILIGYSSYFMVVIRSTANPAIDMNNPEDPFNLLSYLQREQYGSAPVFYGQYYPAQQVEKEEVSSKYYQDINKDGEDEYFFKSKRYQAVYEEEFCGVFPRMWSPQKNHIRTYRNIAKPTYEVRDRASQRRVASFKSLKQANEYVKKSDNPYLRVVDKFTFADNLRFFSVYQVGWMYVRYFLWNFGGRQNDMQGHMGTVNGNWQSGIDFIDEARGIIPNKYLPQDLRENKAYNPFYLLPFILGLIGLFYHFNTRKDDAFVVFLLWFFTGIAILIFLNQYPYQPRERDYAFAGSVYAFCIWIGIGTLGIYELFNRYLRSKQITSVVSVTLCFMAVPFLMGFHG
;
A
#
# COMPACT_ATOMS: atom_id res chain seq x y z
N MET A 1 -21.77 -19.35 18.93
CA MET A 1 -21.41 -18.99 17.53
C MET A 1 -19.96 -18.51 17.39
N ILE A 2 -19.48 -17.55 18.20
CA ILE A 2 -18.07 -17.10 18.13
C ILE A 2 -17.07 -18.26 18.34
N LEU A 3 -17.30 -19.11 19.35
CA LEU A 3 -16.46 -20.30 19.59
C LEU A 3 -16.45 -21.28 18.41
N ILE A 4 -17.59 -21.49 17.75
CA ILE A 4 -17.71 -22.35 16.56
C ILE A 4 -16.98 -21.71 15.36
N GLY A 5 -17.01 -20.38 15.24
CA GLY A 5 -16.22 -19.65 14.25
C GLY A 5 -14.72 -19.78 14.52
N TYR A 6 -14.28 -19.52 15.74
CA TYR A 6 -12.87 -19.66 16.14
C TYR A 6 -12.36 -21.10 16.07
N SER A 7 -13.22 -22.10 16.28
CA SER A 7 -12.81 -23.49 16.17
C SER A 7 -12.39 -23.87 14.75
N SER A 8 -12.83 -23.15 13.72
CA SER A 8 -12.34 -23.35 12.35
C SER A 8 -10.84 -23.06 12.20
N TYR A 9 -10.25 -22.27 13.10
CA TYR A 9 -8.80 -21.98 13.11
C TYR A 9 -7.96 -23.18 13.55
N PHE A 10 -8.55 -24.15 14.29
CA PHE A 10 -7.84 -25.40 14.65
C PHE A 10 -7.46 -26.24 13.42
N MET A 11 -8.10 -26.01 12.26
CA MET A 11 -7.70 -26.66 11.01
C MET A 11 -6.23 -26.37 10.66
N VAL A 12 -5.70 -25.20 11.03
CA VAL A 12 -4.28 -24.86 10.83
C VAL A 12 -3.37 -25.82 11.59
N VAL A 13 -3.68 -26.09 12.86
CA VAL A 13 -2.92 -27.01 13.72
C VAL A 13 -3.04 -28.44 13.19
N ILE A 14 -4.28 -28.91 12.96
CA ILE A 14 -4.56 -30.28 12.47
C ILE A 14 -3.83 -30.53 11.14
N ARG A 15 -3.83 -29.55 10.23
CA ARG A 15 -3.14 -29.64 8.95
C ARG A 15 -1.63 -29.65 9.12
N SER A 16 -1.09 -28.83 10.02
CA SER A 16 0.34 -28.80 10.31
C SER A 16 0.79 -30.18 10.80
N THR A 17 0.08 -30.79 11.75
CA THR A 17 0.38 -32.12 12.31
C THR A 17 0.46 -33.23 11.27
N ALA A 18 -0.25 -33.09 10.15
CA ALA A 18 -0.16 -34.02 9.02
C ALA A 18 1.14 -33.88 8.19
N ASN A 19 2.04 -32.96 8.56
CA ASN A 19 3.34 -32.67 7.94
C ASN A 19 3.30 -32.57 6.40
N PRO A 20 2.45 -31.69 5.83
CA PRO A 20 2.37 -31.52 4.38
C PRO A 20 3.65 -30.87 3.82
N ALA A 21 3.90 -31.08 2.53
CA ALA A 21 5.09 -30.52 1.85
C ALA A 21 5.20 -28.97 1.91
N ILE A 22 4.09 -28.27 2.17
CA ILE A 22 4.08 -26.83 2.47
C ILE A 22 3.55 -26.66 3.90
N ASP A 23 4.47 -26.60 4.85
CA ASP A 23 4.19 -26.31 6.26
C ASP A 23 5.07 -25.17 6.78
N MET A 24 4.56 -23.94 6.71
CA MET A 24 5.32 -22.74 7.07
C MET A 24 5.23 -22.44 8.57
N ASN A 25 6.38 -22.39 9.24
CA ASN A 25 6.57 -22.20 10.69
C ASN A 25 6.08 -23.35 11.58
N ASN A 26 5.57 -24.44 11.01
CA ASN A 26 5.13 -25.64 11.71
C ASN A 26 4.31 -25.34 13.00
N PRO A 27 3.10 -24.75 12.88
CA PRO A 27 2.22 -24.43 14.01
C PRO A 27 1.52 -25.67 14.64
N GLU A 28 2.22 -26.79 14.78
CA GLU A 28 1.75 -28.00 15.48
C GLU A 28 1.66 -27.82 17.00
N ASP A 29 2.60 -27.06 17.57
CA ASP A 29 2.76 -26.84 19.00
C ASP A 29 2.27 -25.43 19.42
N PRO A 30 1.71 -25.25 20.63
CA PRO A 30 1.19 -23.96 21.09
C PRO A 30 2.17 -22.78 20.98
N PHE A 31 3.49 -22.98 21.13
CA PHE A 31 4.47 -21.90 20.99
C PHE A 31 4.69 -21.53 19.52
N ASN A 32 4.73 -22.52 18.62
CA ASN A 32 4.82 -22.27 17.18
C ASN A 32 3.52 -21.65 16.64
N LEU A 33 2.36 -22.08 17.14
CA LEU A 33 1.07 -21.48 16.83
C LEU A 33 1.01 -20.02 17.30
N LEU A 34 1.50 -19.71 18.49
CA LEU A 34 1.57 -18.32 18.98
C LEU A 34 2.48 -17.46 18.07
N SER A 35 3.66 -17.96 17.73
CA SER A 35 4.59 -17.31 16.78
C SER A 35 3.95 -17.11 15.40
N TYR A 36 3.17 -18.09 14.92
CA TYR A 36 2.43 -18.03 13.67
C TYR A 36 1.34 -16.94 13.70
N LEU A 37 0.51 -16.93 14.75
CA LEU A 37 -0.56 -15.93 14.96
C LEU A 37 -0.01 -14.51 15.08
N GLN A 38 1.12 -14.36 15.78
CA GLN A 38 1.81 -13.08 15.93
C GLN A 38 2.58 -12.64 14.69
N ARG A 39 2.62 -13.48 13.64
CA ARG A 39 3.28 -13.18 12.36
C ARG A 39 4.76 -12.83 12.51
N GLU A 40 5.46 -13.45 13.46
CA GLU A 40 6.84 -13.09 13.81
C GLU A 40 7.82 -13.21 12.63
N GLN A 41 7.54 -14.11 11.69
CA GLN A 41 8.36 -14.36 10.50
C GLN A 41 8.53 -13.16 9.56
N TYR A 42 7.64 -12.15 9.61
CA TYR A 42 7.61 -11.07 8.63
C TYR A 42 8.41 -9.82 9.04
N GLY A 43 9.07 -9.85 10.20
CA GLY A 43 9.71 -8.68 10.79
C GLY A 43 8.69 -7.59 11.17
N SER A 44 9.17 -6.49 11.76
CA SER A 44 8.32 -5.37 12.17
C SER A 44 8.64 -4.12 11.37
N ALA A 45 7.69 -3.67 10.55
CA ALA A 45 7.69 -2.31 10.01
C ALA A 45 7.02 -1.38 11.04
N PRO A 46 7.58 -0.19 11.32
CA PRO A 46 6.95 0.73 12.25
C PRO A 46 5.68 1.32 11.60
N VAL A 47 4.53 1.23 12.27
CA VAL A 47 3.24 1.70 11.69
C VAL A 47 2.81 3.02 12.34
N PHE A 48 2.58 3.02 13.65
CA PHE A 48 2.09 4.19 14.38
C PHE A 48 3.20 5.08 14.91
N TYR A 49 4.25 4.49 15.47
CA TYR A 49 5.43 5.18 15.95
C TYR A 49 6.67 4.32 15.68
N GLY A 50 7.79 4.96 15.41
CA GLY A 50 9.06 4.28 15.23
C GLY A 50 10.04 5.09 14.40
N GLN A 51 11.09 4.42 13.97
CA GLN A 51 12.27 5.02 13.37
C GLN A 51 12.11 5.36 11.89
N TYR A 52 12.71 6.47 11.48
CA TYR A 52 13.08 6.73 10.10
C TYR A 52 14.38 6.00 9.75
N TYR A 53 14.61 5.78 8.46
CA TYR A 53 15.80 5.07 7.99
C TYR A 53 17.16 5.63 8.47
N PRO A 54 17.34 6.96 8.70
CA PRO A 54 18.63 7.50 9.15
C PRO A 54 18.95 7.20 10.61
N ALA A 55 17.96 6.75 11.39
CA ALA A 55 18.12 6.47 12.80
C ALA A 55 19.16 5.38 13.03
N GLN A 56 20.16 5.67 13.86
CA GLN A 56 21.09 4.63 14.29
C GLN A 56 20.48 3.84 15.44
N GLN A 57 20.85 2.57 15.51
CA GLN A 57 20.53 1.74 16.65
C GLN A 57 21.43 2.13 17.82
N VAL A 58 20.83 2.47 18.96
CA VAL A 58 21.51 2.83 20.20
C VAL A 58 21.65 1.60 21.09
N GLU A 59 20.58 0.81 21.21
CA GLU A 59 20.54 -0.34 22.11
C GLU A 59 19.74 -1.51 21.51
N LYS A 60 19.89 -2.68 22.14
CA LYS A 60 19.06 -3.86 21.93
C LYS A 60 18.32 -4.14 23.22
N GLU A 61 17.02 -3.91 23.24
CA GLU A 61 16.16 -4.26 24.36
C GLU A 61 15.63 -5.70 24.17
N GLU A 62 15.70 -6.53 25.21
CA GLU A 62 15.12 -7.88 25.17
C GLU A 62 13.60 -7.79 25.35
N VAL A 63 12.84 -8.17 24.32
CA VAL A 63 11.37 -8.02 24.29
C VAL A 63 10.67 -9.31 24.65
N SER A 64 11.26 -10.46 24.34
CA SER A 64 10.72 -11.76 24.74
C SER A 64 11.78 -12.85 24.69
N SER A 65 11.53 -13.95 25.40
CA SER A 65 12.29 -15.20 25.29
C SER A 65 11.42 -16.27 24.64
N LYS A 66 11.96 -16.98 23.65
CA LYS A 66 11.32 -18.13 23.02
C LYS A 66 11.67 -19.40 23.79
N TYR A 67 10.67 -20.23 24.04
CA TYR A 67 10.82 -21.57 24.60
C TYR A 67 10.31 -22.58 23.56
N TYR A 68 10.79 -23.81 23.61
CA TYR A 68 10.16 -24.95 22.93
C TYR A 68 9.95 -26.06 23.96
N GLN A 69 8.88 -26.82 23.77
CA GLN A 69 8.56 -27.99 24.57
C GLN A 69 9.24 -29.21 23.93
N ASP A 70 9.92 -30.01 24.74
CA ASP A 70 10.47 -31.30 24.33
C ASP A 70 10.17 -32.33 25.43
N ILE A 71 10.12 -33.62 25.06
CA ILE A 71 9.79 -34.70 25.99
C ILE A 71 11.10 -35.24 26.56
N ASN A 72 11.24 -35.17 27.89
CA ASN A 72 12.44 -35.66 28.55
C ASN A 72 12.51 -37.19 28.52
N LYS A 73 13.67 -37.77 28.86
CA LYS A 73 13.87 -39.25 28.84
C LYS A 73 12.88 -40.03 29.70
N ASP A 74 12.26 -39.37 30.68
CA ASP A 74 11.29 -39.93 31.61
C ASP A 74 9.82 -39.73 31.16
N GLY A 75 9.59 -39.14 29.98
CA GLY A 75 8.25 -38.95 29.41
C GLY A 75 7.51 -37.69 29.90
N GLU A 76 8.18 -36.80 30.62
CA GLU A 76 7.63 -35.53 31.11
C GLU A 76 7.95 -34.37 30.17
N ASP A 77 7.01 -33.42 30.07
CA ASP A 77 7.17 -32.19 29.29
C ASP A 77 8.21 -31.28 29.94
N GLU A 78 9.30 -30.96 29.22
CA GLU A 78 10.30 -30.00 29.69
C GLU A 78 10.42 -28.82 28.71
N TYR A 79 10.47 -27.61 29.25
CA TYR A 79 10.55 -26.37 28.47
C TYR A 79 12.00 -25.92 28.35
N PHE A 80 12.54 -25.99 27.14
CA PHE A 80 13.90 -25.55 26.85
C PHE A 80 13.91 -24.13 26.29
N PHE A 81 14.81 -23.30 26.81
CA PHE A 81 15.07 -21.98 26.26
C PHE A 81 15.61 -22.10 24.83
N LYS A 82 14.95 -21.43 23.87
CA LYS A 82 15.32 -21.43 22.45
C LYS A 82 16.21 -20.25 22.10
N SER A 83 15.72 -19.03 22.36
CA SER A 83 16.42 -17.79 21.99
C SER A 83 15.81 -16.55 22.65
N LYS A 84 16.65 -15.53 22.86
CA LYS A 84 16.22 -14.19 23.27
C LYS A 84 15.88 -13.36 22.04
N ARG A 85 14.75 -12.66 22.08
CA ARG A 85 14.32 -11.71 21.06
C ARG A 85 14.72 -10.31 21.51
N TYR A 86 15.51 -9.65 20.67
CA TYR A 86 15.87 -8.26 20.88
C TYR A 86 15.16 -7.36 19.87
N GLN A 87 14.70 -6.20 20.33
CA GLN A 87 14.25 -5.11 19.47
C GLN A 87 15.29 -3.99 19.49
N ALA A 88 15.56 -3.45 18.32
CA ALA A 88 16.45 -2.32 18.19
C ALA A 88 15.79 -1.06 18.78
N VAL A 89 16.43 -0.45 19.75
CA VAL A 89 16.11 0.89 20.22
C VAL A 89 16.91 1.87 19.37
N TYR A 90 16.21 2.83 18.79
CA TYR A 90 16.78 3.80 17.86
C TYR A 90 16.92 5.17 18.52
N GLU A 91 17.77 6.01 17.93
CA GLU A 91 17.88 7.42 18.33
C GLU A 91 16.49 8.09 18.30
N GLU A 92 16.03 8.56 19.46
CA GLU A 92 14.68 9.13 19.64
C GLU A 92 14.41 10.29 18.68
N GLU A 93 15.45 11.08 18.38
CA GLU A 93 15.35 12.21 17.47
C GLU A 93 15.01 11.82 16.01
N PHE A 94 15.30 10.58 15.62
CA PHE A 94 14.94 10.02 14.31
C PHE A 94 13.75 9.07 14.41
N CYS A 95 13.04 9.07 15.54
CA CYS A 95 11.75 8.41 15.69
C CYS A 95 10.62 9.43 15.61
N GLY A 96 9.45 8.97 15.20
CA GLY A 96 8.28 9.84 15.11
C GLY A 96 7.00 9.08 14.87
N VAL A 97 5.90 9.83 14.93
CA VAL A 97 4.57 9.32 14.62
C VAL A 97 4.44 9.12 13.10
N PHE A 98 3.80 8.01 12.72
CA PHE A 98 3.51 7.64 11.35
C PHE A 98 4.75 7.53 10.44
N PRO A 99 5.77 6.73 10.79
CA PRO A 99 7.02 6.66 10.05
C PRO A 99 6.85 5.88 8.74
N ARG A 100 6.89 6.56 7.59
CA ARG A 100 6.71 5.92 6.28
C ARG A 100 8.03 5.62 5.58
N MET A 101 9.09 6.35 5.93
CA MET A 101 10.42 6.28 5.31
C MET A 101 11.43 5.57 6.22
N TRP A 102 11.14 4.32 6.57
CA TRP A 102 11.87 3.56 7.60
C TRP A 102 12.97 2.65 7.07
N SER A 103 12.92 2.25 5.79
CA SER A 103 13.84 1.23 5.25
C SER A 103 15.22 1.78 4.85
N PRO A 104 16.35 1.24 5.35
CA PRO A 104 17.69 1.78 5.14
C PRO A 104 18.37 1.36 3.82
N GLN A 105 17.67 0.69 2.90
CA GLN A 105 18.29 0.24 1.65
C GLN A 105 18.56 1.42 0.69
N LYS A 106 19.69 1.38 -0.02
CA LYS A 106 20.19 2.50 -0.86
C LYS A 106 19.20 2.96 -1.93
N ASN A 107 18.55 2.02 -2.61
CA ASN A 107 17.50 2.28 -3.61
C ASN A 107 16.26 2.95 -2.98
N HIS A 108 15.86 2.55 -1.77
CA HIS A 108 14.71 3.16 -1.08
C HIS A 108 15.01 4.59 -0.67
N ILE A 109 16.21 4.83 -0.13
CA ILE A 109 16.70 6.14 0.29
C ILE A 109 16.65 7.15 -0.86
N ARG A 110 17.06 6.74 -2.07
CA ARG A 110 17.00 7.61 -3.26
C ARG A 110 15.56 8.07 -3.52
N THR A 111 14.59 7.15 -3.47
CA THR A 111 13.18 7.48 -3.67
C THR A 111 12.63 8.34 -2.53
N TYR A 112 12.96 8.05 -1.28
CA TYR A 112 12.59 8.90 -0.14
C TYR A 112 13.06 10.34 -0.35
N ARG A 113 14.35 10.54 -0.66
CA ARG A 113 14.90 11.88 -0.92
C ARG A 113 14.22 12.60 -2.06
N ASN A 114 13.92 11.89 -3.16
CA ASN A 114 13.27 12.48 -4.32
C ASN A 114 11.86 13.00 -4.00
N ILE A 115 11.10 12.25 -3.19
CA ILE A 115 9.71 12.59 -2.86
C ILE A 115 9.65 13.59 -1.70
N ALA A 116 10.27 13.26 -0.58
CA ALA A 116 10.19 14.04 0.66
C ALA A 116 11.04 15.31 0.60
N LYS A 117 12.16 15.30 -0.12
CA LYS A 117 13.12 16.42 -0.18
C LYS A 117 13.49 16.92 1.24
N PRO A 118 14.05 16.03 2.09
CA PRO A 118 14.31 16.36 3.48
C PRO A 118 15.33 17.47 3.64
N THR A 119 15.37 18.04 4.84
CA THR A 119 16.52 18.85 5.28
C THR A 119 17.70 17.94 5.59
N TYR A 120 18.91 18.43 5.31
CA TYR A 120 20.16 17.68 5.50
C TYR A 120 20.93 18.30 6.66
N GLU A 121 21.13 17.54 7.72
CA GLU A 121 21.87 17.99 8.89
C GLU A 121 23.28 17.41 8.89
N VAL A 122 24.27 18.26 9.14
CA VAL A 122 25.64 17.82 9.39
C VAL A 122 25.78 17.60 10.89
N ARG A 123 26.14 16.37 11.27
CA ARG A 123 26.28 15.94 12.65
C ARG A 123 27.66 15.36 12.89
N ASP A 124 28.14 15.56 14.11
CA ASP A 124 29.32 14.89 14.62
C ASP A 124 28.97 13.45 15.02
N ARG A 125 29.75 12.46 14.56
CA ARG A 125 29.48 11.02 14.80
C ARG A 125 29.59 10.62 16.26
N ALA A 126 30.49 11.26 17.02
CA ALA A 126 30.77 10.88 18.41
C ALA A 126 29.73 11.50 19.35
N SER A 127 29.46 12.78 19.20
CA SER A 127 28.55 13.53 20.07
C SER A 127 27.10 13.58 19.57
N GLN A 128 26.85 13.15 18.32
CA GLN A 128 25.55 13.24 17.62
C GLN A 128 24.97 14.66 17.53
N ARG A 129 25.75 15.68 17.92
CA ARG A 129 25.34 17.08 17.91
C ARG A 129 25.24 17.60 16.49
N ARG A 130 24.17 18.34 16.23
CA ARG A 130 23.99 19.09 14.99
C ARG A 130 24.98 20.25 14.93
N VAL A 131 25.76 20.28 13.85
CA VAL A 131 26.75 21.33 13.54
C VAL A 131 26.17 22.33 12.55
N ALA A 132 25.48 21.85 11.51
CA ALA A 132 24.88 22.70 10.48
C ALA A 132 23.64 22.02 9.85
N SER A 133 22.84 22.78 9.11
CA SER A 133 21.69 22.26 8.37
C SER A 133 21.52 22.97 7.03
N PHE A 134 21.16 22.20 6.00
CA PHE A 134 21.08 22.64 4.62
C PHE A 134 19.80 22.11 3.96
N LYS A 135 19.28 22.86 2.98
CA LYS A 135 18.16 22.40 2.14
C LYS A 135 18.62 21.55 0.96
N SER A 136 19.92 21.53 0.66
CA SER A 136 20.50 20.81 -0.46
C SER A 136 21.57 19.82 0.00
N LEU A 137 21.45 18.57 -0.44
CA LEU A 137 22.42 17.52 -0.17
C LEU A 137 23.82 17.90 -0.68
N LYS A 138 23.88 18.61 -1.82
CA LYS A 138 25.15 19.06 -2.40
C LYS A 138 25.88 20.03 -1.46
N GLN A 139 25.16 20.99 -0.89
CA GLN A 139 25.71 21.97 0.04
C GLN A 139 26.18 21.30 1.34
N ALA A 140 25.40 20.36 1.88
CA ALA A 140 25.79 19.62 3.09
C ALA A 140 27.06 18.79 2.86
N ASN A 141 27.16 18.09 1.73
CA ASN A 141 28.35 17.32 1.38
C ASN A 141 29.57 18.22 1.13
N GLU A 142 29.39 19.39 0.51
CA GLU A 142 30.45 20.35 0.29
C GLU A 142 30.97 20.95 1.61
N TYR A 143 30.08 21.23 2.57
CA TYR A 143 30.45 21.69 3.91
C TYR A 143 31.32 20.64 4.62
N VAL A 144 30.89 19.38 4.63
CA VAL A 144 31.68 18.28 5.24
C VAL A 144 33.04 18.15 4.55
N LYS A 145 33.07 18.20 3.21
CA LYS A 145 34.33 18.12 2.45
C LYS A 145 35.28 19.29 2.77
N LYS A 146 34.77 20.52 2.91
CA LYS A 146 35.57 21.70 3.24
C LYS A 146 36.11 21.68 4.66
N SER A 147 35.39 21.06 5.59
CA SER A 147 35.79 20.98 7.00
C SER A 147 36.97 20.04 7.24
N ASP A 148 37.24 19.12 6.29
CA ASP A 148 38.24 18.05 6.39
C ASP A 148 38.16 17.21 7.69
N ASN A 149 36.98 17.20 8.33
CA ASN A 149 36.75 16.49 9.58
C ASN A 149 36.08 15.13 9.30
N PRO A 150 36.76 13.99 9.53
CA PRO A 150 36.22 12.66 9.25
C PRO A 150 35.07 12.25 10.19
N TYR A 151 34.90 12.95 11.31
CA TYR A 151 33.82 12.69 12.27
C TYR A 151 32.50 13.32 11.85
N LEU A 152 32.46 14.20 10.84
CA LEU A 152 31.22 14.77 10.35
C LEU A 152 30.50 13.84 9.38
N ARG A 153 29.19 13.71 9.54
CA ARG A 153 28.30 12.98 8.63
C ARG A 153 27.08 13.82 8.26
N VAL A 154 26.58 13.63 7.03
CA VAL A 154 25.29 14.18 6.61
C VAL A 154 24.20 13.17 6.93
N VAL A 155 23.14 13.64 7.60
CA VAL A 155 21.99 12.83 7.97
C VAL A 155 20.72 13.51 7.44
N ASP A 156 19.81 12.72 6.89
CA ASP A 156 18.51 13.22 6.44
C ASP A 156 17.61 13.44 7.66
N LYS A 157 17.07 14.64 7.80
CA LYS A 157 16.08 14.96 8.82
C LYS A 157 14.72 15.13 8.16
N PHE A 158 13.80 14.23 8.52
CA PHE A 158 12.42 14.23 8.04
C PHE A 158 11.49 14.91 9.04
N THR A 159 10.53 15.64 8.49
CA THR A 159 9.40 16.20 9.23
C THR A 159 8.17 15.30 9.09
N PHE A 160 7.12 15.57 9.88
CA PHE A 160 5.83 14.90 9.70
C PHE A 160 5.22 15.18 8.32
N ALA A 161 5.37 16.40 7.80
CA ALA A 161 4.91 16.78 6.46
C ALA A 161 5.60 15.96 5.35
N ASP A 162 6.89 15.67 5.51
CA ASP A 162 7.64 14.83 4.58
C ASP A 162 7.11 13.39 4.53
N ASN A 163 6.72 12.85 5.69
CA ASN A 163 6.06 11.55 5.78
C ASN A 163 4.68 11.56 5.12
N LEU A 164 3.89 12.60 5.36
CA LEU A 164 2.58 12.74 4.74
C LEU A 164 2.71 12.87 3.22
N ARG A 165 3.73 13.60 2.74
CA ARG A 165 4.05 13.70 1.32
C ARG A 165 4.43 12.35 0.72
N PHE A 166 5.29 11.59 1.40
CA PHE A 166 5.64 10.24 0.96
C PHE A 166 4.42 9.31 0.94
N PHE A 167 3.60 9.35 1.99
CA PHE A 167 2.34 8.60 2.08
C PHE A 167 1.43 8.93 0.89
N SER A 168 1.15 10.21 0.64
CA SER A 168 0.24 10.61 -0.43
C SER A 168 0.76 10.30 -1.83
N VAL A 169 2.05 10.56 -2.10
CA VAL A 169 2.62 10.38 -3.45
C VAL A 169 2.91 8.92 -3.74
N TYR A 170 3.64 8.24 -2.85
CA TYR A 170 4.07 6.87 -3.08
C TYR A 170 3.02 5.85 -2.63
N GLN A 171 2.61 5.89 -1.37
CA GLN A 171 1.76 4.82 -0.84
C GLN A 171 0.34 4.94 -1.40
N VAL A 172 -0.30 6.11 -1.31
CA VAL A 172 -1.64 6.32 -1.83
C VAL A 172 -1.61 6.44 -3.35
N GLY A 173 -0.80 7.33 -3.91
CA GLY A 173 -0.74 7.54 -5.36
C GLY A 173 -0.23 6.33 -6.14
N TRP A 174 1.03 5.96 -5.90
CA TRP A 174 1.68 4.88 -6.66
C TRP A 174 1.23 3.48 -6.26
N MET A 175 1.05 3.19 -4.97
CA MET A 175 0.76 1.82 -4.51
C MET A 175 -0.73 1.51 -4.38
N TYR A 176 -1.63 2.49 -4.36
CA TYR A 176 -3.07 2.23 -4.27
C TYR A 176 -3.85 2.77 -5.47
N VAL A 177 -3.88 4.09 -5.65
CA VAL A 177 -4.67 4.77 -6.70
C VAL A 177 -4.31 4.26 -8.09
N ARG A 178 -3.03 3.96 -8.34
CA ARG A 178 -2.57 3.36 -9.60
C ARG A 178 -3.27 2.03 -9.92
N TYR A 179 -3.27 1.08 -8.98
CA TYR A 179 -3.94 -0.21 -9.15
C TYR A 179 -5.46 -0.07 -9.16
N PHE A 180 -5.98 0.82 -8.33
CA PHE A 180 -7.39 1.14 -8.32
C PHE A 180 -7.85 1.63 -9.70
N LEU A 181 -7.09 2.52 -10.33
CA LEU A 181 -7.40 3.05 -11.66
C LEU A 181 -7.00 2.14 -12.82
N TRP A 182 -6.16 1.12 -12.62
CA TRP A 182 -6.07 0.04 -13.62
C TRP A 182 -7.40 -0.66 -13.85
N ASN A 183 -8.22 -0.78 -12.80
CA ASN A 183 -9.53 -1.42 -12.90
C ASN A 183 -10.60 -0.51 -13.53
N PHE A 184 -10.51 0.80 -13.35
CA PHE A 184 -11.60 1.73 -13.70
C PHE A 184 -11.25 2.85 -14.68
N GLY A 185 -9.96 3.06 -14.95
CA GLY A 185 -9.44 4.07 -15.87
C GLY A 185 -8.72 3.45 -17.07
N GLY A 186 -8.01 2.35 -16.85
CA GLY A 186 -7.26 1.62 -17.86
C GLY A 186 -5.78 1.47 -17.52
N ARG A 187 -5.08 0.60 -18.24
CA ARG A 187 -3.67 0.23 -17.99
C ARG A 187 -2.80 0.52 -19.22
N GLN A 188 -1.53 0.88 -18.97
CA GLN A 188 -0.54 1.13 -20.03
C GLN A 188 0.13 -0.13 -20.56
N ASN A 189 0.52 -1.02 -19.65
CA ASN A 189 1.24 -2.25 -19.96
C ASN A 189 1.25 -3.18 -18.73
N ASP A 190 1.66 -4.41 -18.96
CA ASP A 190 1.80 -5.50 -18.00
C ASP A 190 3.11 -5.47 -17.20
N MET A 191 4.01 -4.54 -17.49
CA MET A 191 5.33 -4.46 -16.86
C MET A 191 5.30 -3.81 -15.48
N GLN A 192 6.08 -4.37 -14.54
CA GLN A 192 6.24 -3.80 -13.21
C GLN A 192 6.91 -2.41 -13.28
N GLY A 193 6.31 -1.45 -12.58
CA GLY A 193 6.74 -0.05 -12.59
C GLY A 193 7.43 0.39 -11.29
N HIS A 194 8.32 1.37 -11.39
CA HIS A 194 9.07 1.95 -10.26
C HIS A 194 9.02 3.49 -10.25
N MET A 195 7.82 4.06 -10.28
CA MET A 195 7.58 5.51 -10.46
C MET A 195 8.18 6.09 -11.75
N GLY A 196 8.25 5.28 -12.80
CA GLY A 196 8.60 5.74 -14.14
C GLY A 196 7.37 6.22 -14.91
N THR A 197 7.58 6.82 -16.08
CA THR A 197 6.50 7.34 -16.94
C THR A 197 5.96 6.31 -17.92
N VAL A 198 6.66 5.18 -18.11
CA VAL A 198 6.33 4.15 -19.10
C VAL A 198 5.72 2.91 -18.45
N ASN A 199 6.43 2.28 -17.51
CA ASN A 199 6.03 0.98 -16.98
C ASN A 199 5.12 1.10 -15.77
N GLY A 200 4.06 0.31 -15.78
CA GLY A 200 3.18 0.11 -14.65
C GLY A 200 2.28 1.31 -14.32
N ASN A 201 2.08 2.28 -15.21
CA ASN A 201 1.09 3.34 -14.97
C ASN A 201 -0.31 2.91 -15.39
N TRP A 202 -1.31 3.60 -14.84
CA TRP A 202 -2.67 3.60 -15.38
C TRP A 202 -2.79 4.68 -16.45
N GLN A 203 -3.68 4.49 -17.43
CA GLN A 203 -3.92 5.41 -18.54
C GLN A 203 -5.40 5.63 -18.72
N SER A 204 -5.80 6.90 -18.83
CA SER A 204 -7.20 7.25 -19.07
C SER A 204 -7.60 7.04 -20.52
N GLY A 205 -6.68 7.30 -21.46
CA GLY A 205 -6.99 7.42 -22.89
C GLY A 205 -7.48 8.82 -23.28
N ILE A 206 -7.42 9.77 -22.35
CA ILE A 206 -7.77 11.17 -22.55
C ILE A 206 -6.46 11.96 -22.54
N ASP A 207 -6.04 12.44 -23.72
CA ASP A 207 -4.70 13.02 -23.91
C ASP A 207 -4.34 14.10 -22.90
N PHE A 208 -5.24 15.05 -22.60
CA PHE A 208 -4.94 16.12 -21.65
C PHE A 208 -4.74 15.63 -20.20
N ILE A 209 -5.42 14.55 -19.79
CA ILE A 209 -5.28 13.96 -18.44
C ILE A 209 -3.96 13.22 -18.37
N ASP A 210 -3.65 12.46 -19.40
CA ASP A 210 -2.45 11.64 -19.48
C ASP A 210 -1.19 12.54 -19.58
N GLU A 211 -1.24 13.62 -20.37
CA GLU A 211 -0.18 14.65 -20.44
C GLU A 211 0.03 15.36 -19.09
N ALA A 212 -1.05 15.77 -18.41
CA ALA A 212 -0.97 16.44 -17.11
C ALA A 212 -0.33 15.56 -16.02
N ARG A 213 -0.42 14.24 -16.16
CA ARG A 213 0.23 13.26 -15.27
C ARG A 213 1.67 12.95 -15.66
N GLY A 214 2.17 13.49 -16.77
CA GLY A 214 3.51 13.25 -17.28
C GLY A 214 3.69 11.85 -17.87
N ILE A 215 2.61 11.18 -18.29
CA ILE A 215 2.67 9.92 -19.03
C ILE A 215 2.48 10.19 -20.53
N ILE A 216 2.87 9.22 -21.36
CA ILE A 216 2.76 9.35 -22.82
C ILE A 216 1.27 9.26 -23.21
N PRO A 217 0.68 10.30 -23.80
CA PRO A 217 -0.73 10.29 -24.22
C PRO A 217 -0.93 9.41 -25.46
N ASN A 218 -2.19 9.09 -25.77
CA ASN A 218 -2.54 8.19 -26.88
C ASN A 218 -1.99 8.69 -28.23
N LYS A 219 -2.04 10.00 -28.43
CA LYS A 219 -1.54 10.68 -29.64
C LYS A 219 -0.07 10.37 -29.94
N TYR A 220 0.75 10.21 -28.91
CA TYR A 220 2.20 9.99 -29.05
C TYR A 220 2.63 8.59 -28.59
N LEU A 221 1.68 7.67 -28.38
CA LEU A 221 1.96 6.33 -27.90
C LEU A 221 2.72 5.51 -28.95
N PRO A 222 3.94 5.02 -28.67
CA PRO A 222 4.68 4.13 -29.55
C PRO A 222 3.88 2.89 -29.93
N GLN A 223 4.13 2.35 -31.13
CA GLN A 223 3.41 1.19 -31.65
C GLN A 223 3.51 -0.02 -30.71
N ASP A 224 4.70 -0.31 -30.17
CA ASP A 224 4.93 -1.41 -29.23
C ASP A 224 4.06 -1.34 -27.96
N LEU A 225 3.77 -0.13 -27.46
CA LEU A 225 2.89 0.05 -26.29
C LEU A 225 1.42 -0.02 -26.68
N ARG A 226 1.05 0.47 -27.87
CA ARG A 226 -0.33 0.42 -28.37
C ARG A 226 -0.77 -1.00 -28.72
N GLU A 227 0.16 -1.83 -29.18
CA GLU A 227 -0.07 -3.24 -29.50
C GLU A 227 0.08 -4.17 -28.29
N ASN A 228 0.50 -3.64 -27.14
CA ASN A 228 0.55 -4.42 -25.91
C ASN A 228 -0.86 -4.88 -25.52
N LYS A 229 -1.04 -6.18 -25.29
CA LYS A 229 -2.34 -6.78 -24.91
C LYS A 229 -2.93 -6.22 -23.62
N ALA A 230 -2.10 -5.67 -22.73
CA ALA A 230 -2.52 -5.08 -21.48
C ALA A 230 -2.88 -3.58 -21.61
N TYR A 231 -2.75 -2.98 -22.79
CA TYR A 231 -3.13 -1.60 -23.04
C TYR A 231 -4.64 -1.48 -23.26
N ASN A 232 -5.35 -0.90 -22.29
CA ASN A 232 -6.82 -0.88 -22.27
C ASN A 232 -7.43 0.40 -21.67
N PRO A 233 -7.43 1.53 -22.39
CA PRO A 233 -8.00 2.78 -21.89
C PRO A 233 -9.53 2.70 -21.76
N PHE A 234 -10.06 3.00 -20.58
CA PHE A 234 -11.51 3.01 -20.29
C PHE A 234 -12.11 4.42 -20.22
N TYR A 235 -11.34 5.46 -20.58
CA TYR A 235 -11.78 6.86 -20.61
C TYR A 235 -12.36 7.36 -19.28
N LEU A 236 -11.96 6.73 -18.17
CA LEU A 236 -12.49 6.95 -16.82
C LEU A 236 -14.00 6.72 -16.68
N LEU A 237 -14.70 6.13 -17.66
CA LEU A 237 -16.15 5.95 -17.60
C LEU A 237 -16.60 5.06 -16.42
N PRO A 238 -15.97 3.89 -16.16
CA PRO A 238 -16.29 3.09 -14.97
C PRO A 238 -16.05 3.88 -13.67
N PHE A 239 -14.96 4.64 -13.61
CA PHE A 239 -14.61 5.46 -12.45
C PHE A 239 -15.65 6.56 -12.20
N ILE A 240 -16.04 7.30 -13.23
CA ILE A 240 -17.05 8.37 -13.13
C ILE A 240 -18.40 7.80 -12.72
N LEU A 241 -18.85 6.68 -13.30
CA LEU A 241 -20.11 6.04 -12.92
C LEU A 241 -20.09 5.59 -11.45
N GLY A 242 -18.97 5.04 -10.98
CA GLY A 242 -18.77 4.69 -9.58
C GLY A 242 -18.83 5.91 -8.65
N LEU A 243 -18.25 7.06 -9.04
CA LEU A 243 -18.37 8.31 -8.28
C LEU A 243 -19.82 8.81 -8.22
N ILE A 244 -20.56 8.77 -9.33
CA ILE A 244 -21.98 9.12 -9.37
C ILE A 244 -22.76 8.25 -8.37
N GLY A 245 -22.50 6.95 -8.39
CA GLY A 245 -23.13 6.01 -7.46
C GLY A 245 -22.75 6.23 -6.00
N LEU A 246 -21.50 6.57 -5.72
CA LEU A 246 -21.04 6.93 -4.37
C LEU A 246 -21.82 8.14 -3.84
N PHE A 247 -21.87 9.24 -4.60
CA PHE A 247 -22.59 10.44 -4.17
C PHE A 247 -24.10 10.21 -4.08
N TYR A 248 -24.68 9.47 -5.03
CA TYR A 248 -26.08 9.09 -4.99
C TYR A 248 -26.42 8.23 -3.77
N HIS A 249 -25.57 7.25 -3.43
CA HIS A 249 -25.76 6.39 -2.27
C HIS A 249 -25.74 7.20 -0.96
N PHE A 250 -24.76 8.09 -0.79
CA PHE A 250 -24.69 8.97 0.38
C PHE A 250 -25.85 9.98 0.48
N ASN A 251 -26.45 10.37 -0.64
CA ASN A 251 -27.60 11.27 -0.63
C ASN A 251 -28.92 10.55 -0.35
N THR A 252 -29.02 9.26 -0.67
CA THR A 252 -30.26 8.48 -0.53
C THR A 252 -30.30 7.61 0.72
N ARG A 253 -29.21 6.91 1.04
CA ARG A 253 -29.09 5.99 2.19
C ARG A 253 -27.71 6.07 2.83
N LYS A 254 -27.54 7.02 3.75
CA LYS A 254 -26.26 7.32 4.40
C LYS A 254 -25.68 6.15 5.18
N ASP A 255 -26.53 5.41 5.91
CA ASP A 255 -26.07 4.31 6.76
C ASP A 255 -25.54 3.15 5.91
N ASP A 256 -26.31 2.74 4.89
CA ASP A 256 -25.89 1.72 3.91
C ASP A 256 -24.62 2.18 3.14
N ALA A 257 -24.56 3.45 2.74
CA ALA A 257 -23.39 4.04 2.07
C ALA A 257 -22.14 4.03 2.96
N PHE A 258 -22.32 4.28 4.26
CA PHE A 258 -21.23 4.26 5.22
C PHE A 258 -20.68 2.85 5.43
N VAL A 259 -21.53 1.81 5.43
CA VAL A 259 -21.08 0.41 5.49
C VAL A 259 -20.23 0.05 4.27
N VAL A 260 -20.67 0.42 3.05
CA VAL A 260 -19.89 0.18 1.83
C VAL A 260 -18.59 0.99 1.84
N PHE A 261 -18.62 2.22 2.36
CA PHE A 261 -17.43 3.05 2.53
C PHE A 261 -16.43 2.45 3.51
N LEU A 262 -16.88 1.92 4.65
CA LEU A 262 -16.01 1.23 5.60
C LEU A 262 -15.37 0.00 4.96
N LEU A 263 -16.14 -0.78 4.20
CA LEU A 263 -15.60 -1.90 3.45
C LEU A 263 -14.50 -1.42 2.48
N TRP A 264 -14.76 -0.40 1.66
CA TRP A 264 -13.78 0.18 0.75
C TRP A 264 -12.53 0.71 1.45
N PHE A 265 -12.71 1.41 2.57
CA PHE A 265 -11.63 2.01 3.34
C PHE A 265 -10.74 0.95 3.98
N PHE A 266 -11.33 -0.03 4.68
CA PHE A 266 -10.59 -1.08 5.38
C PHE A 266 -9.90 -2.04 4.42
N THR A 267 -10.50 -2.32 3.27
CA THR A 267 -9.92 -3.20 2.24
C THR A 267 -9.05 -2.47 1.22
N GLY A 268 -8.83 -1.17 1.40
CA GLY A 268 -8.00 -0.32 0.55
C GLY A 268 -6.95 0.44 1.36
N ILE A 269 -7.30 1.66 1.76
CA ILE A 269 -6.38 2.60 2.43
C ILE A 269 -5.87 2.07 3.78
N ALA A 270 -6.69 1.37 4.57
CA ALA A 270 -6.24 0.87 5.87
C ALA A 270 -5.17 -0.23 5.73
N ILE A 271 -5.35 -1.16 4.77
CA ILE A 271 -4.34 -2.17 4.44
C ILE A 271 -3.03 -1.50 4.03
N LEU A 272 -3.09 -0.43 3.22
CA LEU A 272 -1.91 0.32 2.80
C LEU A 272 -1.17 0.93 4.01
N ILE A 273 -1.89 1.54 4.95
CA ILE A 273 -1.31 2.09 6.19
C ILE A 273 -0.62 0.99 7.00
N PHE A 274 -1.28 -0.16 7.13
CA PHE A 274 -0.80 -1.30 7.90
C PHE A 274 0.43 -1.96 7.27
N LEU A 275 0.44 -2.16 5.95
CA LEU A 275 1.56 -2.78 5.24
C LEU A 275 2.80 -1.88 5.19
N ASN A 276 2.63 -0.56 5.36
CA ASN A 276 3.68 0.46 5.33
C ASN A 276 4.78 0.18 4.29
N GLN A 277 4.34 0.02 3.03
CA GLN A 277 5.19 -0.46 1.94
C GLN A 277 6.30 0.53 1.58
N TYR A 278 7.51 0.02 1.43
CA TYR A 278 8.70 0.75 0.98
C TYR A 278 8.86 0.70 -0.56
N PRO A 279 9.64 1.61 -1.18
CA PRO A 279 9.91 1.64 -2.62
C PRO A 279 10.56 0.36 -3.17
N TYR A 280 10.41 0.05 -4.46
CA TYR A 280 11.05 -1.13 -5.08
C TYR A 280 10.66 -2.47 -4.42
N GLN A 281 9.35 -2.68 -4.24
CA GLN A 281 8.85 -3.99 -3.84
C GLN A 281 9.27 -5.06 -4.86
N PRO A 282 9.71 -6.24 -4.41
CA PRO A 282 10.16 -7.32 -5.31
C PRO A 282 9.04 -7.88 -6.17
N ARG A 283 7.79 -7.65 -5.77
CA ARG A 283 6.59 -8.03 -6.51
C ARG A 283 5.49 -7.02 -6.30
N GLU A 284 4.67 -6.87 -7.32
CA GLU A 284 3.42 -6.13 -7.24
C GLU A 284 2.41 -6.90 -6.35
N ARG A 285 1.57 -6.17 -5.61
CA ARG A 285 0.58 -6.73 -4.68
C ARG A 285 -0.79 -6.07 -4.89
N ASP A 286 -1.19 -5.96 -6.15
CA ASP A 286 -2.49 -5.47 -6.58
C ASP A 286 -3.65 -6.25 -5.93
N TYR A 287 -3.51 -7.57 -5.78
CA TYR A 287 -4.49 -8.43 -5.14
C TYR A 287 -4.78 -8.08 -3.67
N ALA A 288 -3.87 -7.37 -2.99
CA ALA A 288 -4.07 -6.93 -1.60
C ALA A 288 -5.23 -5.93 -1.47
N PHE A 289 -5.62 -5.28 -2.57
CA PHE A 289 -6.66 -4.25 -2.62
C PHE A 289 -7.95 -4.72 -3.32
N ALA A 290 -8.07 -6.01 -3.65
CA ALA A 290 -9.22 -6.56 -4.37
C ALA A 290 -10.57 -6.25 -3.68
N GLY A 291 -10.61 -6.27 -2.35
CA GLY A 291 -11.82 -5.89 -1.61
C GLY A 291 -12.26 -4.45 -1.88
N SER A 292 -11.33 -3.51 -2.02
CA SER A 292 -11.68 -2.11 -2.30
C SER A 292 -12.21 -1.93 -3.72
N VAL A 293 -11.70 -2.71 -4.68
CA VAL A 293 -12.20 -2.75 -6.05
C VAL A 293 -13.64 -3.29 -6.06
N TYR A 294 -13.91 -4.39 -5.36
CA TYR A 294 -15.28 -4.94 -5.26
C TYR A 294 -16.25 -3.98 -4.57
N ALA A 295 -15.82 -3.31 -3.50
CA ALA A 295 -16.63 -2.29 -2.84
C ALA A 295 -16.97 -1.14 -3.78
N PHE A 296 -16.02 -0.72 -4.64
CA PHE A 296 -16.29 0.32 -5.63
C PHE A 296 -17.22 -0.15 -6.75
N CYS A 297 -17.18 -1.42 -7.16
CA CYS A 297 -18.13 -1.99 -8.12
C CYS A 297 -19.59 -1.92 -7.63
N ILE A 298 -19.82 -2.00 -6.31
CA ILE A 298 -21.16 -1.77 -5.73
C ILE A 298 -21.63 -0.35 -6.07
N TRP A 299 -20.77 0.65 -5.91
CA TRP A 299 -21.11 2.02 -6.30
C TRP A 299 -21.26 2.18 -7.82
N ILE A 300 -20.51 1.46 -8.66
CA ILE A 300 -20.76 1.47 -10.11
C ILE A 300 -22.20 1.02 -10.41
N GLY A 301 -22.67 -0.07 -9.80
CA GLY A 301 -24.04 -0.55 -9.96
C GLY A 301 -25.09 0.44 -9.44
N ILE A 302 -24.85 1.05 -8.28
CA ILE A 302 -25.71 2.11 -7.73
C ILE A 302 -25.67 3.37 -8.62
N GLY A 303 -24.56 3.62 -9.31
CA GLY A 303 -24.41 4.70 -10.27
C GLY A 303 -25.43 4.60 -11.41
N THR A 304 -25.74 3.40 -11.87
CA THR A 304 -26.82 3.16 -12.85
C THR A 304 -28.18 3.62 -12.33
N LEU A 305 -28.47 3.43 -11.04
CA LEU A 305 -29.69 3.96 -10.42
C LEU A 305 -29.68 5.49 -10.37
N GLY A 306 -28.53 6.10 -10.06
CA GLY A 306 -28.36 7.55 -10.10
C GLY A 306 -28.61 8.14 -11.49
N ILE A 307 -28.10 7.49 -12.54
CA ILE A 307 -28.36 7.87 -13.94
C ILE A 307 -29.83 7.67 -14.32
N TYR A 308 -30.45 6.58 -13.87
CA TYR A 308 -31.88 6.34 -14.05
C TYR A 308 -32.71 7.47 -13.45
N GLU A 309 -32.44 7.86 -12.21
CA GLU A 309 -33.20 8.91 -11.55
C GLU A 309 -32.98 10.28 -12.20
N LEU A 310 -31.77 10.54 -12.71
CA LEU A 310 -31.48 11.74 -13.50
C LEU A 310 -32.33 11.78 -14.78
N PHE A 311 -32.34 10.70 -15.57
CA PHE A 311 -33.12 10.64 -16.81
C PHE A 311 -34.63 10.63 -16.56
N ASN A 312 -35.08 10.07 -15.44
CA ASN A 312 -36.50 10.06 -15.07
C ASN A 312 -37.07 11.48 -14.84
N ARG A 313 -36.21 12.48 -14.61
CA ARG A 313 -36.63 13.90 -14.53
C ARG A 313 -37.00 14.50 -15.89
N TYR A 314 -36.46 13.94 -16.98
CA TYR A 314 -36.64 14.46 -18.34
C TYR A 314 -37.51 13.57 -19.21
N LEU A 315 -37.45 12.26 -19.02
CA LEU A 315 -38.20 11.26 -19.77
C LEU A 315 -39.53 10.94 -19.08
N ARG A 316 -40.63 11.00 -19.83
CA ARG A 316 -41.99 10.78 -19.28
C ARG A 316 -42.34 9.31 -19.05
N SER A 317 -41.69 8.37 -19.73
CA SER A 317 -42.00 6.94 -19.65
C SER A 317 -40.96 6.20 -18.81
N LYS A 318 -41.40 5.60 -17.70
CA LYS A 318 -40.54 4.81 -16.81
C LYS A 318 -39.84 3.66 -17.52
N GLN A 319 -40.53 2.97 -18.45
CA GLN A 319 -39.95 1.87 -19.24
C GLN A 319 -38.82 2.37 -20.15
N ILE A 320 -39.03 3.49 -20.86
CA ILE A 320 -38.01 4.08 -21.74
C ILE A 320 -36.80 4.52 -20.91
N THR A 321 -37.02 5.20 -19.79
CA THR A 321 -35.95 5.61 -18.88
C THR A 321 -35.12 4.41 -18.41
N SER A 322 -35.76 3.32 -17.96
CA SER A 322 -35.07 2.12 -17.51
C SER A 322 -34.22 1.50 -18.61
N VAL A 323 -34.79 1.33 -19.81
CA VAL A 323 -34.08 0.74 -20.95
C VAL A 323 -32.87 1.60 -21.34
N VAL A 324 -33.06 2.92 -21.47
CA VAL A 324 -32.00 3.85 -21.87
C VAL A 324 -30.87 3.87 -20.84
N SER A 325 -31.18 4.01 -19.54
CA SER A 325 -30.16 4.08 -18.48
C SER A 325 -29.35 2.79 -18.38
N VAL A 326 -30.01 1.62 -18.40
CA VAL A 326 -29.33 0.33 -18.34
C VAL A 326 -28.46 0.12 -19.57
N THR A 327 -28.98 0.40 -20.76
CA THR A 327 -28.24 0.20 -22.02
C THR A 327 -27.02 1.11 -22.07
N LEU A 328 -27.18 2.39 -21.72
CA LEU A 328 -26.08 3.35 -21.72
C LEU A 328 -24.99 2.98 -20.71
N CYS A 329 -25.38 2.60 -19.48
CA CYS A 329 -24.40 2.19 -18.47
C CYS A 329 -23.72 0.87 -18.84
N PHE A 330 -24.44 -0.08 -19.44
CA PHE A 330 -23.89 -1.33 -19.93
C PHE A 330 -22.86 -1.10 -21.05
N MET A 331 -23.18 -0.23 -22.00
CA MET A 331 -22.27 0.14 -23.10
C MET A 331 -21.03 0.87 -22.57
N ALA A 332 -21.22 1.81 -21.64
CA ALA A 332 -20.14 2.64 -21.12
C ALA A 332 -19.14 1.88 -20.22
N VAL A 333 -19.58 0.81 -19.56
CA VAL A 333 -18.76 0.11 -18.56
C VAL A 333 -18.53 -1.37 -18.94
N PRO A 334 -19.47 -2.33 -18.74
CA PRO A 334 -19.25 -3.72 -19.11
C PRO A 334 -18.78 -3.97 -20.55
N PHE A 335 -19.44 -3.35 -21.53
CA PHE A 335 -19.10 -3.56 -22.95
C PHE A 335 -17.73 -2.97 -23.29
N LEU A 336 -17.46 -1.74 -22.87
CA LEU A 336 -16.16 -1.09 -23.08
C LEU A 336 -15.02 -1.90 -22.44
N MET A 337 -15.21 -2.34 -21.20
CA MET A 337 -14.23 -3.16 -20.49
C MET A 337 -14.06 -4.53 -21.14
N GLY A 338 -15.12 -5.14 -21.66
CA GLY A 338 -15.01 -6.41 -22.40
C GLY A 338 -14.40 -6.28 -23.79
N PHE A 339 -14.55 -5.12 -24.45
CA PHE A 339 -13.97 -4.85 -25.76
C PHE A 339 -12.47 -4.54 -25.70
N HIS A 340 -12.04 -3.81 -24.67
CA HIS A 340 -10.63 -3.43 -24.47
C HIS A 340 -9.86 -4.36 -23.52
N GLY A 341 -10.55 -5.23 -22.77
CA GLY A 341 -9.98 -6.03 -21.69
C GLY A 341 -9.35 -7.36 -22.10
#